data_AF-A0A521CNI7-F1
#
_entry.id   AF-A0A521CNI7-F1
#
_cell.length_a   1.000
_cell.length_b   1.000
_cell.length_c   1.000
_cell.angle_alpha   90.00
_cell.angle_beta   90.00
_cell.angle_gamma   90.00
#
_symmetry.space_group_name_H-M   'P 1'
#
loop_
_entity.id
_entity.type
_entity.pdbx_description
1 polymer ?
#
loop_
_entity_poly.entity_id
_entity_poly.type
_entity_poly.pdbx_seq_one_letter_code
_entity_poly.pdbx_strand_id
1 'polypeptide(L)'
;MIIALHGGFSIEMLYGFGAALITIAVFLIYMHYRVYRSEYYNEEYVYFSSWKKLFLYIGFLIVSLFIAVALFWILSFIFIGIAVAVRK
;
A
#
# COMPACT_ATOMS: atom_id res chain seq x y z
N MET A 1 -14.35 26.74 -7.58
CA MET A 1 -13.86 25.44 -8.11
C MET A 1 -13.20 25.68 -9.46
N ILE A 2 -11.99 26.25 -9.48
CA ILE A 2 -11.27 26.65 -10.72
C ILE A 2 -9.80 26.15 -10.71
N ILE A 3 -9.24 25.84 -9.54
CA ILE A 3 -7.82 25.46 -9.38
C ILE A 3 -7.51 24.06 -9.96
N ALA A 4 -8.51 23.18 -10.07
CA ALA A 4 -8.30 21.80 -10.52
C ALA A 4 -8.21 21.60 -12.04
N LEU A 5 -8.53 22.63 -12.86
CA LEU A 5 -8.65 22.46 -14.32
C LEU A 5 -7.52 23.10 -15.13
N HIS A 6 -6.57 23.81 -14.52
CA HIS A 6 -5.40 24.41 -15.21
C HIS A 6 -4.06 24.28 -14.46
N GLY A 7 -4.03 23.70 -13.26
CA GLY A 7 -2.84 23.64 -12.41
C GLY A 7 -2.46 22.21 -12.06
N GLY A 8 -1.20 21.85 -12.27
CA GLY A 8 -0.64 20.56 -11.86
C GLY A 8 -0.67 20.34 -10.34
N PHE A 9 -0.11 19.23 -9.88
CA PHE A 9 -0.04 18.93 -8.45
C PHE A 9 0.75 20.00 -7.70
N SER A 10 0.21 20.46 -6.57
CA SER A 10 0.96 21.30 -5.65
C SER A 10 2.14 20.51 -5.05
N ILE A 11 3.14 21.22 -4.55
CA ILE A 11 4.33 20.57 -3.97
C ILE A 11 3.96 19.71 -2.76
N GLU A 12 2.96 20.11 -1.98
CA GLU A 12 2.41 19.36 -0.85
C GLU A 12 1.72 18.08 -1.31
N MET A 13 0.97 18.13 -2.43
CA MET A 13 0.36 16.94 -3.02
C MET A 13 1.43 15.97 -3.49
N LEU A 14 2.49 16.46 -4.13
CA LEU A 14 3.60 15.62 -4.60
C LEU A 14 4.29 14.91 -3.43
N TYR A 15 4.63 15.63 -2.37
CA TYR A 15 5.23 15.03 -1.17
C TYR A 15 4.27 14.09 -0.45
N GLY A 16 2.99 14.44 -0.33
CA GLY A 16 1.98 13.61 0.31
C GLY A 16 1.76 12.28 -0.41
N PHE A 17 1.60 12.30 -1.73
CA PHE A 17 1.49 11.08 -2.54
C PHE A 17 2.78 10.25 -2.52
N GLY A 18 3.94 10.90 -2.61
CA GLY A 18 5.24 10.22 -2.53
C GLY A 18 5.44 9.52 -1.19
N ALA A 19 5.16 10.20 -0.07
CA ALA A 19 5.26 9.63 1.27
C ALA A 19 4.28 8.47 1.48
N ALA A 20 3.04 8.59 0.98
CA ALA A 20 2.06 7.52 1.02
C ALA A 20 2.52 6.29 0.22
N LEU A 21 3.05 6.48 -0.98
CA LEU A 21 3.61 5.40 -1.82
C LEU A 21 4.74 4.64 -1.10
N ILE A 22 5.72 5.36 -0.55
CA ILE A 22 6.84 4.74 0.18
C ILE A 22 6.32 3.94 1.38
N THR A 23 5.41 4.53 2.15
CA THR A 23 4.82 3.89 3.34
C THR A 23 4.11 2.58 2.96
N ILE A 24 3.36 2.59 1.87
CA ILE A 24 2.65 1.40 1.38
C ILE A 24 3.61 0.34 0.87
N ALA A 25 4.68 0.73 0.15
CA ALA A 25 5.69 -0.21 -0.30
C ALA A 25 6.32 -0.95 0.89
N VAL A 26 6.69 -0.21 1.95
CA VAL A 26 7.20 -0.80 3.20
C VAL A 26 6.17 -1.70 3.86
N PHE A 27 4.90 -1.28 3.92
CA PHE A 27 3.81 -2.09 4.47
C PHE A 27 3.64 -3.42 3.72
N LEU A 28 3.63 -3.39 2.38
CA LEU A 28 3.49 -4.60 1.56
C LEU A 28 4.66 -5.56 1.76
N ILE A 29 5.89 -5.05 1.80
CA ILE A 29 7.09 -5.86 2.09
C ILE A 29 6.97 -6.49 3.48
N TYR A 30 6.60 -5.71 4.50
CA TYR A 30 6.44 -6.19 5.87
C TYR A 30 5.36 -7.28 5.97
N MET A 31 4.20 -7.06 5.36
CA MET A 31 3.11 -8.04 5.35
C MET A 31 3.52 -9.33 4.66
N HIS A 32 4.19 -9.23 3.51
CA HIS A 32 4.71 -10.40 2.81
C HIS A 32 5.73 -11.17 3.67
N TYR A 33 6.68 -10.46 4.28
CA TYR A 33 7.67 -11.05 5.19
C TYR A 33 7.01 -11.76 6.38
N ARG A 34 6.00 -11.13 6.99
CA ARG A 34 5.27 -11.73 8.11
C ARG A 34 4.54 -13.01 7.72
N VAL A 35 3.87 -13.02 6.56
CA VAL A 35 3.20 -14.22 6.06
C VAL A 35 4.19 -15.32 5.72
N TYR A 36 5.31 -14.98 5.07
CA TYR A 36 6.38 -15.93 4.77
C TYR A 36 6.95 -16.61 6.03
N ARG A 37 7.02 -15.88 7.16
CA ARG A 37 7.46 -16.41 8.45
C ARG A 37 6.38 -17.10 9.28
N SER A 38 5.14 -17.15 8.81
CA SER A 38 4.07 -17.82 9.55
C SER A 38 4.23 -19.34 9.53
N GLU A 39 3.75 -20.02 10.57
CA GLU A 39 3.69 -21.48 10.65
C GLU A 39 2.91 -22.06 9.47
N TYR A 40 1.79 -21.43 9.09
CA TYR A 40 1.02 -21.79 7.89
C TYR A 40 1.88 -21.89 6.63
N TYR A 41 2.77 -20.92 6.40
CA TYR A 41 3.63 -20.90 5.21
C TYR A 41 4.75 -21.95 5.27
N ASN A 42 5.26 -22.25 6.46
CA ASN A 42 6.42 -23.14 6.63
C ASN A 42 6.05 -24.60 6.86
N GLU A 43 4.87 -24.87 7.42
CA GLU A 43 4.44 -26.23 7.79
C GLU A 43 3.36 -26.78 6.86
N GLU A 44 2.39 -25.96 6.43
CA GLU A 44 1.29 -26.45 5.57
C GLU A 44 1.51 -26.14 4.10
N TYR A 45 1.83 -24.88 3.79
CA TYR A 45 1.93 -24.39 2.42
C TYR A 45 3.00 -25.13 1.62
N VAL A 46 4.10 -25.57 2.25
CA VAL A 46 5.20 -26.29 1.60
C VAL A 46 4.72 -27.58 0.91
N TYR A 47 3.75 -28.29 1.50
CA TYR A 47 3.24 -29.55 0.97
C TYR A 47 2.14 -29.39 -0.08
N PHE A 48 1.69 -28.17 -0.35
CA PHE A 48 0.67 -27.93 -1.37
C PHE A 48 1.23 -28.10 -2.79
N SER A 49 0.37 -28.59 -3.69
CA SER A 49 0.67 -28.61 -5.12
C SER A 49 0.90 -27.20 -5.66
N SER A 50 1.69 -27.09 -6.73
CA SER A 50 2.05 -25.79 -7.33
C SER A 50 0.82 -24.94 -7.69
N TRP A 51 -0.26 -25.57 -8.17
CA TRP A 51 -1.51 -24.88 -8.47
C TRP A 51 -2.18 -24.28 -7.24
N LYS A 52 -2.27 -25.05 -6.14
CA LYS A 52 -2.86 -24.56 -4.90
C LYS A 52 -2.02 -23.41 -4.30
N LYS A 53 -0.69 -23.52 -4.36
CA LYS A 53 0.24 -22.45 -3.98
C LYS A 53 0.00 -21.17 -4.77
N LEU A 54 -0.16 -21.28 -6.09
CA LEU A 54 -0.41 -20.17 -6.99
C LEU A 54 -1.73 -19.46 -6.66
N PHE A 55 -2.83 -20.21 -6.50
CA PHE A 55 -4.13 -19.62 -6.16
C PHE A 55 -4.12 -18.86 -4.83
N LEU A 56 -3.51 -19.42 -3.79
CA LEU A 56 -3.37 -18.75 -2.50
C LEU A 56 -2.52 -17.48 -2.60
N TYR A 57 -1.43 -17.53 -3.37
CA TYR A 57 -0.57 -16.36 -3.57
C TYR A 57 -1.29 -15.25 -4.34
N ILE A 58 -2.01 -15.59 -5.41
CA ILE A 58 -2.82 -14.63 -6.16
C ILE A 58 -3.92 -14.03 -5.27
N GLY A 59 -4.59 -14.84 -4.45
CA GLY A 59 -5.58 -14.36 -3.49
C GLY A 59 -4.97 -13.36 -2.49
N PHE A 60 -3.82 -13.70 -1.90
CA PHE A 60 -3.07 -12.80 -1.03
C PHE A 60 -2.71 -11.48 -1.73
N LEU A 61 -2.22 -11.55 -2.97
CA LEU A 61 -1.84 -10.38 -3.75
C LEU A 61 -3.05 -9.47 -4.02
N ILE A 62 -4.18 -10.03 -4.43
CA ILE A 62 -5.41 -9.27 -4.71
C ILE A 62 -5.87 -8.53 -3.44
N VAL A 63 -5.98 -9.24 -2.31
CA VAL A 63 -6.40 -8.64 -1.04
C VAL A 63 -5.42 -7.54 -0.61
N SER A 64 -4.11 -7.80 -0.72
CA SER A 64 -3.08 -6.83 -0.37
C SER A 64 -3.14 -5.57 -1.24
N LEU A 65 -3.43 -5.71 -2.54
CA LEU A 65 -3.59 -4.58 -3.45
C LEU A 65 -4.82 -3.74 -3.11
N PHE A 66 -5.97 -4.36 -2.79
CA PHE A 66 -7.15 -3.62 -2.35
C PHE A 66 -6.89 -2.83 -1.06
N ILE A 67 -6.25 -3.46 -0.07
CA ILE A 67 -5.86 -2.78 1.17
C ILE A 67 -4.87 -1.64 0.88
N ALA A 68 -3.89 -1.86 0.01
CA ALA A 68 -2.90 -0.85 -0.38
C ALA A 68 -3.57 0.38 -1.03
N VAL A 69 -4.54 0.17 -1.93
CA VAL A 69 -5.29 1.28 -2.55
C VAL A 69 -6.07 2.08 -1.51
N ALA A 70 -6.74 1.41 -0.57
CA ALA A 70 -7.46 2.09 0.50
C ALA A 70 -6.52 2.91 1.39
N LEU A 71 -5.41 2.28 1.83
CA LEU A 71 -4.38 2.95 2.63
C LEU A 71 -3.71 4.11 1.89
N PHE A 72 -3.54 4.01 0.56
CA PHE A 72 -2.96 5.09 -0.24
C PHE A 72 -3.75 6.37 -0.10
N TRP A 73 -5.07 6.30 -0.28
CA TRP A 73 -5.92 7.47 -0.17
C TRP A 73 -5.92 8.04 1.24
N ILE A 74 -6.07 7.18 2.26
CA ILE A 74 -6.06 7.61 3.67
C ILE A 74 -4.75 8.32 4.02
N LEU A 75 -3.61 7.70 3.73
CA LEU A 75 -2.29 8.26 4.04
C LEU A 75 -2.00 9.53 3.24
N SER A 76 -2.41 9.57 1.97
CA SER A 76 -2.24 10.75 1.13
C SER A 76 -2.97 11.96 1.72
N PHE A 77 -4.23 11.79 2.14
CA PHE A 77 -4.98 12.89 2.77
C PHE A 77 -4.35 13.32 4.11
N ILE A 78 -3.87 12.37 4.91
CA ILE A 78 -3.18 12.68 6.17
C ILE A 78 -1.91 13.49 5.90
N PHE A 79 -1.01 13.02 5.02
CA PHE A 79 0.25 13.69 4.76
C PHE A 79 0.08 15.05 4.08
N ILE A 80 -0.85 15.18 3.14
CA ILE A 80 -1.19 16.47 2.53
C ILE A 80 -1.74 17.43 3.60
N GLY A 81 -2.65 16.95 4.46
CA GLY A 81 -3.22 17.75 5.54
C GLY A 81 -2.16 18.27 6.52
N ILE A 82 -1.22 17.40 6.92
CA ILE A 82 -0.07 17.76 7.76
C ILE A 82 0.82 18.78 7.04
N ALA A 83 1.18 18.54 5.78
CA ALA A 83 2.04 19.43 5.00
C ALA A 83 1.43 20.84 4.88
N VAL A 84 0.12 20.94 4.66
CA VAL A 84 -0.60 22.22 4.61
C VAL A 84 -0.66 22.88 5.98
N ALA A 85 -0.86 22.12 7.06
CA ALA A 85 -0.93 22.66 8.41
C ALA A 85 0.41 23.22 8.91
N VAL A 86 1.52 22.57 8.58
CA VAL A 86 2.88 22.99 8.99
C VAL A 86 3.38 24.21 8.22
N ARG A 87 2.83 24.47 7.02
CA ARG A 87 3.22 25.61 6.18
C ARG A 87 2.58 26.94 6.61
N LYS A 88 1.51 26.90 7.41
CA LYS A 88 0.82 28.08 7.94
C LYS A 88 1.51 28.57 9.21
#